data_AF-A0A502C176-F1
#
_entry.id   AF-A0A502C176-F1
#
_cell.length_a   1.000
_cell.length_b   1.000
_cell.length_c   1.000
_cell.angle_alpha   90.00
_cell.angle_beta   90.00
_cell.angle_gamma   90.00
#
_symmetry.space_group_name_H-M   'P 1'
#
loop_
_entity.id
_entity.type
_entity.pdbx_description
1 polymer ?
#
loop_
_entity_poly.entity_id
_entity_poly.type
_entity_poly.pdbx_seq_one_letter_code
_entity_poly.pdbx_strand_id
1 'polypeptide(L)' 'MGTATSQMAFSTQGIDASNRLGVGVGGYQGEAALSVGYSRQLSPKANLTFGAAMSGKEASGGVGVGIGW' A
#
# COMPACT_ATOMS: atom_id res chain seq x y z
N MET A 1 7.92 1.66 9.87
CA MET A 1 6.72 1.83 9.02
C MET A 1 6.98 1.58 7.53
N GLY A 2 8.01 2.16 6.90
CA GLY A 2 8.25 2.02 5.46
C GLY A 2 8.32 0.58 4.92
N THR A 3 8.93 -0.35 5.66
CA THR A 3 9.12 -1.75 5.23
C THR A 3 7.83 -2.57 5.11
N ALA A 4 6.79 -2.28 5.92
CA ALA A 4 5.49 -2.96 5.86
C ALA A 4 4.67 -2.47 4.65
N THR A 5 4.63 -1.16 4.44
CA THR A 5 4.00 -0.54 3.27
C THR A 5 4.69 -0.98 1.97
N SER A 6 6.02 -1.07 1.96
CA SER A 6 6.78 -1.58 0.81
C SER A 6 6.44 -3.04 0.47
N GLN A 7 6.37 -3.94 1.46
CA GLN A 7 5.99 -5.33 1.22
C GLN A 7 4.57 -5.46 0.69
N MET A 8 3.62 -4.69 1.21
CA MET A 8 2.24 -4.67 0.69
C MET A 8 2.15 -4.15 -0.75
N ALA A 9 2.92 -3.10 -1.06
CA ALA A 9 3.01 -2.57 -2.42
C ALA A 9 3.59 -3.61 -3.39
N PHE A 10 4.48 -4.50 -2.94
CA PHE A 10 4.94 -5.64 -3.75
C PHE A 10 3.88 -6.75 -3.88
N SER A 11 3.16 -7.11 -2.82
CA SER A 11 2.14 -8.17 -2.87
C SER A 11 0.95 -7.84 -3.79
N THR A 12 0.63 -6.56 -3.96
CA THR A 12 -0.48 -6.10 -4.82
C THR A 12 -0.11 -5.90 -6.29
N GLN A 13 1.20 -5.89 -6.64
CA GLN A 13 1.65 -5.70 -8.02
C GLN A 13 1.27 -6.86 -8.95
N GLY A 14 1.12 -8.08 -8.42
CA GLY A 14 0.74 -9.26 -9.20
C GLY A 14 -0.76 -9.41 -9.49
N ILE A 15 -1.61 -8.52 -8.96
CA ILE A 15 -3.07 -8.61 -9.14
C ILE A 15 -3.43 -7.86 -10.42
N ASP A 16 -3.76 -8.57 -11.50
CA ASP A 16 -4.18 -7.97 -12.77
C ASP A 16 -5.66 -7.55 -12.75
N ALA A 17 -5.98 -6.60 -11.87
CA ALA A 17 -7.30 -6.01 -11.73
C ALA A 17 -7.22 -4.48 -11.71
N SER A 18 -8.26 -3.82 -12.25
CA SER A 18 -8.35 -2.35 -12.24
C SER A 18 -8.52 -1.79 -10.83
N ASN A 19 -9.05 -2.57 -9.90
CA ASN A 19 -9.14 -2.22 -8.48
C ASN A 19 -8.40 -3.29 -7.69
N ARG A 20 -7.40 -2.89 -6.90
CA ARG A 20 -6.53 -3.78 -6.14
C ARG A 20 -6.59 -3.33 -4.69
N LEU A 21 -6.86 -4.28 -3.80
CA LEU A 21 -6.85 -4.03 -2.37
C LEU A 21 -5.77 -4.90 -1.74
N GLY A 22 -4.88 -4.25 -1.01
CA GLY A 22 -3.81 -4.86 -0.25
C GLY A 22 -4.04 -4.65 1.24
N VAL A 23 -3.74 -5.68 2.01
CA VAL A 23 -3.62 -5.58 3.46
C VAL A 23 -2.29 -6.20 3.84
N GLY A 24 -1.53 -5.53 4.69
CA GLY A 24 -0.18 -5.92 5.07
C GLY A 24 0.01 -5.71 6.54
N VAL A 25 0.54 -6.72 7.23
CA VAL A 25 0.94 -6.62 8.63
C VAL A 25 2.45 -6.84 8.69
N GLY A 26 3.14 -6.02 9.47
CA GLY A 26 4.58 -6.11 9.63
C GLY A 26 4.99 -5.65 11.02
N GLY A 27 5.90 -6.40 11.65
CA GLY A 27 6.47 -6.01 12.94
C GLY A 27 7.82 -5.31 12.73
N TYR A 28 8.08 -4.22 13.45
CA TYR A 28 9.41 -3.61 13.51
C TYR A 28 9.79 -3.32 14.96
N GLN A 29 10.91 -3.89 15.44
CA GLN A 29 11.42 -3.69 16.82
C GLN A 29 10.38 -3.99 17.93
N GLY A 30 9.50 -4.97 17.72
CA GLY A 30 8.44 -5.35 18.68
C GLY A 30 7.13 -4.56 18.54
N GLU A 31 7.09 -3.56 17.66
CA GLU A 31 5.88 -2.80 17.36
C GLU A 31 5.15 -3.41 16.16
N ALA A 32 3.87 -3.74 16.33
CA ALA A 32 3.03 -4.26 15.26
C ALA A 32 2.49 -3.10 14.41
N ALA A 33 2.88 -3.08 13.14
CA ALA A 33 2.35 -2.17 12.13
C ALA A 33 1.37 -2.93 11.23
N LEU A 34 0.11 -2.49 11.23
CA LEU A 34 -0.91 -2.92 10.29
C LEU A 34 -1.04 -1.86 9.19
N SER A 35 -1.25 -2.29 7.97
CA SER A 35 -1.37 -1.39 6.84
C SER A 35 -2.43 -1.92 5.88
N VAL A 36 -3.19 -1.01 5.30
CA VAL A 36 -4.21 -1.26 4.29
C VAL A 36 -3.96 -0.33 3.12
N GLY A 37 -4.13 -0.83 1.91
CA GLY A 37 -3.85 -0.11 0.69
C GLY A 37 -4.89 -0.43 -0.37
N TYR A 38 -5.29 0.58 -1.11
CA TYR A 38 -6.17 0.45 -2.26
C TYR A 38 -5.52 1.14 -3.44
N SER A 39 -5.26 0.41 -4.51
CA SER A 39 -4.81 0.97 -5.77
C SER A 39 -5.82 0.74 -6.86
N ARG A 40 -6.01 1.76 -7.69
CA ARG A 40 -6.87 1.77 -8.85
C ARG A 40 -6.08 2.15 -10.08
N GLN A 41 -6.15 1.29 -11.08
CA GLN A 41 -5.67 1.60 -12.42
C GLN A 41 -6.70 2.50 -13.12
N LEU A 42 -6.28 3.71 -13.45
CA LEU A 42 -7.07 4.68 -14.21
C LEU A 42 -6.89 4.44 -15.72
N SER A 43 -5.67 4.09 -16.12
CA SER A 43 -5.29 3.80 -17.50
C SER A 43 -4.16 2.75 -17.52
N PRO A 44 -3.86 2.11 -18.66
CA PRO A 44 -2.71 1.21 -18.77
C PRO A 44 -1.40 1.83 -18.29
N LYS A 45 -1.32 3.16 -18.39
CA LYS A 45 -0.18 4.01 -18.03
C LYS A 45 -0.34 4.81 -16.74
N ALA A 46 -1.49 4.73 -16.05
CA ALA A 46 -1.77 5.56 -14.87
C ALA A 46 -2.40 4.75 -13.75
N ASN A 47 -1.78 4.78 -12.58
CA ASN A 47 -2.21 4.10 -11.37
C ASN A 47 -2.31 5.11 -10.22
N LEU A 48 -3.37 5.01 -9.44
CA LEU A 48 -3.60 5.81 -8.25
C LEU A 48 -3.68 4.87 -7.06
N THR A 49 -2.95 5.17 -6.00
CA THR A 49 -2.84 4.33 -4.81
C THR A 49 -3.11 5.16 -3.58
N PHE A 50 -3.90 4.62 -2.68
CA PHE A 50 -4.20 5.14 -1.36
C PHE A 50 -3.72 4.10 -0.36
N GLY A 51 -3.04 4.52 0.69
CA GLY A 51 -2.54 3.63 1.72
C GLY A 51 -2.71 4.26 3.09
N ALA A 52 -3.01 3.44 4.08
CA ALA A 52 -2.95 3.81 5.47
C ALA A 52 -2.17 2.74 6.22
N ALA A 53 -1.27 3.14 7.08
CA ALA A 53 -0.56 2.29 8.02
C ALA A 53 -0.86 2.78 9.43
N MET A 54 -0.92 1.86 10.37
CA MET A 54 -1.19 2.09 11.78
C MET A 54 -0.27 1.20 12.60
N SER A 55 0.42 1.77 13.57
CA SER A 55 1.45 1.12 14.37
C SER A 55 1.26 1.55 15.82
N GLY A 56 0.78 0.65 16.67
CA GLY A 56 0.46 0.97 18.06
C GLY A 56 -0.53 2.14 18.21
N LYS A 57 -0.01 3.33 18.53
CA LYS A 57 -0.78 4.58 18.73
C LYS A 57 -0.72 5.54 17.55
N GLU A 58 0.13 5.27 16.56
CA GLU A 58 0.39 6.16 15.44
C GLU A 58 -0.29 5.62 14.18
N ALA A 59 -1.02 6.48 13.48
CA ALA A 59 -1.60 6.16 12.19
C ALA A 59 -1.08 7.16 11.15
N SER A 60 -0.64 6.65 10.01
CA SER A 60 -0.09 7.41 8.90
C SER A 60 -0.77 7.01 7.59
N GLY A 61 -1.34 7.98 6.89
CA GLY A 61 -1.93 7.81 5.57
C GLY A 61 -1.03 8.36 4.47
N GLY A 62 -1.18 7.85 3.26
CA GLY A 62 -0.47 8.31 2.08
C GLY A 62 -1.29 8.09 0.81
N VAL A 63 -1.07 8.96 -0.17
CA VAL A 63 -1.60 8.84 -1.52
C VAL A 63 -0.44 8.90 -2.50
N GLY A 64 -0.45 8.02 -3.49
CA GLY A 64 0.55 7.95 -4.54
C GLY A 64 -0.10 7.87 -5.92
N VAL A 65 0.46 8.58 -6.89
CA VAL A 65 0.11 8.44 -8.30
C VAL A 65 1.34 7.96 -9.04
N GLY A 66 1.19 6.91 -9.85
CA GLY A 66 2.20 6.40 -10.75
C GLY A 66 1.77 6.62 -12.20
N ILE A 67 2.65 7.19 -13.00
CA ILE A 67 2.46 7.36 -14.45
C ILE A 67 3.65 6.68 -15.14
N GLY A 68 3.39 5.75 -16.05
CA GLY A 68 4.39 5.08 -16.87
C GLY A 68 4.24 5.49 -18.33
N TRP A 69 5.34 5.85 -19.00
CA TRP A 69 5.35 6.21 -20.42
C TRP A 69 6.03 5.14 -21.27
#